data_AF-A0A2A4ZLB2-F1
#
_entry.id   AF-A0A2A4ZLB2-F1
#
_cell.length_a   1.000
_cell.length_b   1.000
_cell.length_c   1.000
_cell.angle_alpha   90.00
_cell.angle_beta   90.00
_cell.angle_gamma   90.00
#
_symmetry.space_group_name_H-M   'P 1'
#
loop_
_entity.id
_entity.type
_entity.pdbx_description
1 polymer ?
#
loop_
_entity_poly.entity_id
_entity_poly.type
_entity_poly.pdbx_seq_one_letter_code
_entity_poly.pdbx_strand_id
1 'polypeptide(L)'
;MNITTSFPSKYLKAADLQGHTVEVKIDRVVLEEVGQGNDAEDKPVIYFQGKEKGIVLNKVNSSTIAGRYGDETDNWSGKPLSIYPDKTSFRGDIVPCLRVRVPDTEPDVADGEVPF
;
A
#
# COMPACT_ATOMS: atom_id res chain seq x y z
N MET A 1 -10.99 -20.76 12.21
CA MET A 1 -9.83 -20.88 11.29
C MET A 1 -10.12 -19.99 10.10
N ASN A 2 -9.47 -18.82 9.98
CA ASN A 2 -9.71 -17.90 8.87
C ASN A 2 -8.75 -18.26 7.73
N ILE A 3 -9.28 -18.72 6.60
CA ILE A 3 -8.47 -19.15 5.45
C ILE A 3 -7.74 -17.97 4.78
N THR A 4 -8.16 -16.73 5.07
CA THR A 4 -7.55 -15.48 4.61
C THR A 4 -6.22 -15.15 5.27
N THR A 5 -5.92 -15.74 6.44
CA THR A 5 -4.65 -15.62 7.17
C THR A 5 -3.61 -16.70 6.80
N SER A 6 -3.98 -17.70 6.01
CA SER A 6 -3.14 -18.88 5.76
C SER A 6 -2.17 -18.76 4.58
N PHE A 7 -2.13 -17.62 3.90
CA PHE A 7 -1.17 -17.36 2.82
C PHE A 7 -0.35 -16.12 3.17
N PRO A 8 0.95 -16.26 3.51
CA PRO A 8 1.82 -15.10 3.70
C PRO A 8 1.82 -14.31 2.39
N SER A 9 1.13 -13.16 2.42
CA SER A 9 0.96 -12.33 1.24
C SER A 9 2.10 -11.33 1.22
N LYS A 10 2.81 -11.26 0.09
CA LYS A 10 3.85 -10.25 -0.18
C LYS A 10 3.32 -8.82 -0.02
N TYR A 11 2.01 -8.67 -0.16
CA TYR A 11 1.29 -7.42 -0.16
C TYR A 11 0.52 -7.20 1.13
N LEU A 12 0.60 -5.97 1.64
CA LEU A 12 -0.14 -5.48 2.79
C LEU A 12 -1.65 -5.60 2.52
N LYS A 13 -2.42 -6.02 3.53
CA LYS A 13 -3.89 -6.02 3.48
C LYS A 13 -4.45 -5.08 4.53
N ALA A 14 -5.68 -4.62 4.34
CA ALA A 14 -6.38 -3.79 5.32
C ALA A 14 -6.50 -4.47 6.70
N ALA A 15 -6.59 -5.80 6.73
CA ALA A 15 -6.61 -6.55 7.97
C ALA A 15 -5.28 -6.51 8.75
N ASP A 16 -4.13 -6.43 8.06
CA ASP A 16 -2.80 -6.33 8.70
C ASP A 16 -2.65 -5.02 9.48
N LEU A 17 -3.29 -3.94 9.00
CA LEU A 17 -3.21 -2.64 9.66
C LEU A 17 -4.05 -2.57 10.94
N GLN A 18 -4.99 -3.49 11.17
CA GLN A 18 -5.84 -3.54 12.37
C GLN A 18 -6.55 -2.20 12.71
N GLY A 19 -6.78 -1.33 11.71
CA GLY A 19 -7.37 0.00 11.91
C GLY A 19 -6.36 1.14 12.10
N HIS A 20 -5.07 0.84 12.17
CA HIS A 20 -4.02 1.82 12.35
C HIS A 20 -3.58 2.47 11.03
N THR A 21 -3.24 3.75 11.09
CA THR A 21 -2.53 4.44 10.02
C THR A 21 -1.05 4.19 10.20
N VAL A 22 -0.35 3.79 9.14
CA VAL A 22 1.09 3.54 9.16
C VAL A 22 1.77 4.53 8.23
N GLU A 23 2.76 5.22 8.77
CA GLU A 23 3.59 6.15 8.02
C GLU A 23 4.87 5.45 7.57
N VAL A 24 5.14 5.54 6.28
CA VAL A 24 6.26 4.85 5.63
C VAL A 24 6.95 5.77 4.64
N LYS A 25 8.20 5.45 4.32
CA LYS A 25 8.92 6.07 3.20
C LYS A 25 8.99 5.10 2.05
N ILE A 26 8.69 5.60 0.86
CA ILE A 26 8.77 4.83 -0.38
C ILE A 26 10.24 4.47 -0.64
N ASP A 27 10.53 3.18 -0.81
CA ASP A 27 11.84 2.69 -1.23
C ASP A 27 11.92 2.69 -2.76
N ARG A 28 10.99 1.97 -3.40
CA ARG A 28 10.91 1.82 -4.86
C ARG A 28 9.51 1.42 -5.29
N VAL A 29 9.23 1.65 -6.56
CA VAL A 29 8.02 1.16 -7.24
C VAL A 29 8.44 0.12 -8.27
N VAL A 30 7.78 -1.02 -8.27
CA VAL A 30 8.02 -2.09 -9.25
C VAL A 30 6.70 -2.57 -9.83
N LEU A 31 6.68 -2.91 -11.10
CA LEU A 31 5.54 -3.60 -11.70
C LEU A 31 5.66 -5.09 -11.36
N GLU A 32 4.65 -5.63 -10.70
CA GLU A 32 4.57 -7.06 -10.43
C GLU A 32 3.23 -7.60 -10.88
N GLU A 33 3.25 -8.86 -11.32
CA GLU A 33 2.04 -9.62 -11.58
C GLU A 33 1.32 -9.90 -10.25
N VAL A 34 0.13 -9.32 -10.08
CA VAL A 34 -0.70 -9.47 -8.90
C VAL A 34 -1.99 -10.19 -9.29
N GLY A 35 -2.22 -11.35 -8.68
CA GLY A 35 -3.40 -12.17 -8.91
C GLY A 35 -3.01 -13.64 -9.00
N GLN A 36 -3.93 -14.49 -9.46
CA GLN A 36 -3.66 -15.90 -9.75
C GLN A 36 -4.44 -16.31 -11.00
N GLY A 37 -3.80 -17.09 -11.88
CA GLY A 37 -4.45 -17.61 -13.09
C GLY A 37 -4.84 -16.49 -14.06
N ASN A 38 -6.09 -16.51 -14.53
CA ASN A 38 -6.60 -15.53 -15.49
C ASN A 38 -6.85 -14.13 -14.91
N ASP A 39 -6.83 -13.98 -13.58
CA ASP A 39 -6.98 -12.68 -12.89
C ASP A 39 -5.61 -12.06 -12.52
N ALA A 40 -4.52 -12.65 -12.99
CA ALA A 40 -3.17 -12.10 -12.85
C ALA A 40 -3.01 -10.86 -13.75
N GLU A 41 -2.68 -9.73 -13.13
CA GLU A 41 -2.48 -8.46 -13.83
C GLU A 41 -1.22 -7.77 -13.32
N ASP A 42 -0.44 -7.19 -14.24
CA ASP A 42 0.67 -6.30 -13.87
C ASP A 42 0.13 -5.06 -13.15
N LYS A 43 0.50 -4.92 -11.88
CA LYS A 43 0.12 -3.78 -11.05
C LYS A 43 1.37 -3.15 -10.44
N PRO A 44 1.42 -1.81 -10.35
CA PRO A 44 2.51 -1.15 -9.67
C PRO A 44 2.43 -1.40 -8.16
N VAL A 45 3.51 -1.89 -7.60
CA VAL A 45 3.69 -2.21 -6.18
C VAL A 45 4.73 -1.27 -5.60
N ILE A 46 4.39 -0.60 -4.51
CA ILE A 46 5.34 0.20 -3.75
C ILE A 46 5.94 -0.65 -2.63
N TYR A 47 7.26 -0.66 -2.54
CA TYR A 47 8.00 -1.15 -1.39
C TYR A 47 8.42 0.02 -0.51
N PHE A 48 8.56 -0.25 0.79
CA PHE A 48 8.89 0.76 1.79
C PHE A 48 10.21 0.47 2.48
N GLN A 49 10.89 1.53 2.91
CA GLN A 49 12.13 1.41 3.65
C GLN A 49 11.86 0.78 5.02
N GLY A 50 12.61 -0.29 5.35
CA GLY A 50 12.49 -0.99 6.63
C GLY A 50 11.17 -1.76 6.81
N LYS A 51 10.48 -2.12 5.72
CA LYS A 51 9.29 -2.99 5.73
C LYS A 51 9.44 -4.11 4.71
N GLU A 52 8.97 -5.29 5.09
CA GLU A 52 9.02 -6.49 4.23
C GLU A 52 7.86 -6.56 3.24
N LYS A 53 6.72 -5.95 3.57
CA LYS A 53 5.50 -5.97 2.76
C LYS A 53 5.38 -4.71 1.91
N GLY A 54 5.00 -4.90 0.65
CA GLY A 54 4.65 -3.80 -0.25
C GLY A 54 3.14 -3.52 -0.29
N ILE A 55 2.73 -2.40 -0.88
CA ILE A 55 1.32 -2.13 -1.20
C ILE A 55 1.10 -2.20 -2.72
N VAL A 56 0.07 -2.92 -3.13
CA VAL A 56 -0.38 -2.90 -4.53
C VAL A 56 -1.18 -1.62 -4.75
N LEU A 57 -0.77 -0.81 -5.72
CA LEU A 57 -1.48 0.40 -6.07
C LEU A 57 -2.67 0.08 -6.97
N ASN A 58 -3.84 0.55 -6.55
CA ASN A 58 -4.98 0.68 -7.45
C ASN A 58 -4.96 2.07 -8.11
N LYS A 59 -5.79 2.25 -9.14
CA LYS A 59 -5.88 3.50 -9.90
C LYS A 59 -6.04 4.74 -9.01
N VAL A 60 -6.86 4.66 -7.95
CA VAL A 60 -7.09 5.81 -7.08
C VAL A 60 -5.84 6.15 -6.27
N ASN A 61 -5.19 5.15 -5.67
CA ASN A 61 -3.97 5.34 -4.90
C ASN A 61 -2.85 5.87 -5.79
N SER A 62 -2.67 5.31 -6.99
CA SER A 62 -1.71 5.82 -7.98
C SER A 62 -1.99 7.28 -8.32
N SER A 63 -3.24 7.65 -8.60
CA SER A 63 -3.61 9.03 -8.91
C SER A 63 -3.41 9.98 -7.72
N THR A 64 -3.66 9.53 -6.49
CA THR A 64 -3.41 10.35 -5.28
C THR A 64 -1.92 10.65 -5.11
N ILE A 65 -1.05 9.67 -5.34
CA ILE A 65 0.39 9.86 -5.23
C ILE A 65 0.91 10.70 -6.40
N ALA A 66 0.51 10.37 -7.63
CA ALA A 66 0.89 11.09 -8.84
C ALA A 66 0.47 12.57 -8.80
N GLY A 67 -0.72 12.87 -8.25
CA GLY A 67 -1.19 14.23 -8.08
C GLY A 67 -0.29 15.11 -7.20
N ARG A 68 0.52 14.50 -6.31
CA ARG A 68 1.43 15.23 -5.42
C ARG A 68 2.91 15.09 -5.80
N TYR A 69 3.31 13.92 -6.29
CA TYR A 69 4.70 13.58 -6.58
C TYR A 69 5.05 13.54 -8.07
N GLY A 70 4.06 13.74 -8.95
CA GLY A 70 4.19 13.62 -10.40
C GLY A 70 3.96 12.18 -10.88
N ASP A 71 3.73 12.01 -12.17
CA ASP A 71 3.49 10.70 -12.78
C ASP A 71 4.73 9.81 -12.86
N GLU A 72 5.93 10.37 -12.71
CA GLU A 72 7.18 9.62 -12.73
C GLU A 72 7.46 8.92 -11.40
N THR A 73 7.21 7.60 -11.38
CA THR A 73 7.35 6.75 -10.19
C THR A 73 8.77 6.64 -9.66
N ASP A 74 9.79 6.82 -10.51
CA ASP A 74 11.21 6.82 -10.10
C ASP A 74 11.52 7.94 -9.09
N ASN A 75 10.83 9.08 -9.24
CA ASN A 75 10.97 10.24 -8.36
C ASN A 75 10.18 10.09 -7.04
N TRP A 76 9.53 8.96 -6.80
CA TRP A 76 8.78 8.73 -5.57
C TRP A 76 9.67 8.14 -4.46
N SER A 77 10.83 7.59 -4.82
CA SER A 77 11.82 7.06 -3.86
C SER A 77 12.21 8.11 -2.80
N GLY A 78 12.26 7.68 -1.54
CA GLY A 78 12.53 8.52 -0.38
C GLY A 78 11.35 9.38 0.12
N LYS A 79 10.26 9.48 -0.64
CA LYS A 79 9.12 10.33 -0.27
C LYS A 79 8.21 9.66 0.76
N PRO A 80 7.59 10.43 1.67
CA PRO A 80 6.66 9.88 2.64
C PRO A 80 5.32 9.47 2.07
N LEU A 81 4.70 8.49 2.71
CA LEU A 81 3.36 8.03 2.42
C LEU A 81 2.71 7.55 3.71
N SER A 82 1.47 7.95 3.99
CA SER A 82 0.68 7.33 5.07
C SER A 82 -0.34 6.39 4.46
N ILE A 83 -0.43 5.18 4.99
CA ILE A 83 -1.33 4.13 4.54
C ILE A 83 -2.34 3.89 5.65
N TYR A 84 -3.63 3.84 5.30
CA TYR A 84 -4.69 3.58 6.26
C TYR A 84 -5.70 2.59 5.67
N PRO A 85 -6.30 1.73 6.51
CA PRO A 85 -7.38 0.85 6.09
C PRO A 85 -8.66 1.66 5.93
N ASP A 86 -9.41 1.37 4.87
CA ASP A 86 -10.68 2.01 4.56
C ASP A 86 -11.65 0.96 3.98
N LYS A 87 -12.85 1.38 3.58
CA LYS A 87 -13.84 0.48 2.96
C LYS A 87 -14.33 1.07 1.65
N THR A 88 -14.35 0.27 0.59
CA THR A 88 -14.87 0.69 -0.72
C THR A 88 -15.98 -0.25 -1.18
N SER A 89 -16.94 0.29 -1.93
CA SER A 89 -17.92 -0.54 -2.63
C SER A 89 -17.27 -1.17 -3.86
N PHE A 90 -17.24 -2.50 -3.93
CA PHE A 90 -16.79 -3.25 -5.09
C PHE A 90 -17.89 -4.23 -5.50
N ARG A 91 -18.41 -4.10 -6.72
CA ARG A 91 -19.50 -4.93 -7.27
C ARG A 91 -20.78 -4.99 -6.42
N GLY A 92 -21.05 -3.96 -5.62
CA GLY A 92 -22.22 -3.88 -4.73
C GLY A 92 -21.94 -4.29 -3.28
N ASP A 93 -20.78 -4.90 -3.01
CA ASP A 93 -20.35 -5.28 -1.68
C ASP A 93 -19.35 -4.26 -1.08
N ILE A 94 -19.44 -4.02 0.23
CA ILE A 94 -18.47 -3.19 0.94
C ILE A 94 -17.29 -4.06 1.33
N VAL A 95 -16.15 -3.86 0.65
CA VAL A 95 -14.91 -4.60 0.90
C VAL A 95 -13.87 -3.73 1.57
N PRO A 96 -13.07 -4.29 2.50
CA PRO A 96 -11.96 -3.55 3.10
C PRO A 96 -10.88 -3.29 2.05
N CYS A 97 -10.38 -2.05 2.00
CA CYS A 97 -9.35 -1.62 1.07
C CYS A 97 -8.25 -0.84 1.79
N LEU A 98 -7.12 -0.67 1.10
CA LEU A 98 -6.05 0.20 1.55
C LEU A 98 -6.09 1.51 0.78
N ARG A 99 -6.01 2.61 1.51
CA ARG A 99 -5.89 3.96 0.97
C ARG A 99 -4.55 4.54 1.35
N VAL A 100 -4.09 5.44 0.50
CA VAL A 100 -2.84 6.17 0.70
C VAL A 100 -3.15 7.66 0.80
N ARG A 101 -2.42 8.37 1.66
CA ARG A 101 -2.35 9.82 1.64
C ARG A 101 -0.89 10.24 1.58
N VAL A 102 -0.65 11.35 0.91
CA VAL A 102 0.65 12.01 0.97
C VAL A 102 0.58 13.04 2.11
N PRO A 103 1.38 12.90 3.17
CA PRO A 103 1.42 13.90 4.23
C PRO A 103 2.06 15.20 3.73
N ASP A 104 1.59 16.35 4.22
CA ASP A 104 2.15 17.67 3.91
C ASP A 104 3.47 17.95 4.65
N THR A 105 3.86 17.07 5.57
CA THR A 105 5.05 17.20 6.42
C THR A 105 5.87 15.91 6.31
N GLU A 106 7.21 16.02 6.27
CA GLU A 106 8.09 14.86 6.36
C GLU A 106 7.71 14.03 7.60
N PRO A 107 7.66 12.69 7.47
CA PRO A 107 7.19 11.86 8.54
C PRO A 107 8.26 11.90 9.62
N ASP A 108 7.89 12.41 10.79
CA ASP A 108 8.64 12.22 12.02
C ASP A 108 8.57 10.71 12.32
N VAL A 109 9.47 9.95 11.69
CA VAL A 109 9.64 8.52 11.95
C VAL A 109 10.26 8.40 13.33
N ALA A 110 9.44 8.57 14.37
CA ALA A 110 9.74 8.08 15.69
C ALA A 110 9.97 6.57 15.54
N ASP A 111 11.23 6.18 15.71
CA ASP A 111 11.74 4.82 15.81
C ASP A 111 10.88 4.05 16.82
N GLY A 112 9.83 3.42 16.29
CA GLY A 112 8.79 2.76 17.04
C GLY A 112 8.49 1.48 16.32
N GLU A 113 9.16 0.43 16.78
CA GLU A 113 8.94 -0.98 16.46
C GLU A 113 7.46 -1.23 16.10
N VAL A 114 7.16 -1.43 14.82
CA VAL A 114 5.90 -2.02 14.40
C VAL A 114 6.10 -3.53 14.39
N PRO A 115 5.48 -4.28 15.31
CA PRO A 115 5.59 -5.72 15.32
C PRO A 115 4.63 -6.27 14.25
N PHE A 116 5.17 -6.69 13.12
CA PHE A 116 4.50 -7.65 12.25
C PHE A 116 5.48 -8.78 11.94
#